data_AF-A0A960X9W7-F1
#
_entry.id   AF-A0A960X9W7-F1
#
_cell.length_a   1.000
_cell.length_b   1.000
_cell.length_c   1.000
_cell.angle_alpha   90.00
_cell.angle_beta   90.00
_cell.angle_gamma   90.00
#
_symmetry.space_group_name_H-M   'P 1'
#
loop_
_entity.id
_entity.type
_entity.pdbx_description
1 polymer ?
#
loop_
_entity_poly.entity_id
_entity_poly.type
_entity_poly.pdbx_seq_one_letter_code
_entity_poly.pdbx_strand_id
1 'polypeptide(L)'
;MRSKMGITPSELKDLGEKGFIAAPDESEEAFVKRFDMLTNLAKSPESLLTGFSFETVDLERCQFLGANPHWIPLTYSNKKLAPWQGAAMWLFEGRATFPIIQLRKGFKKGRYLFYSKEEVLAHEVVHAMRMGFNEPRFEELLAYYHSKSTVRKFLGPLFRTPKQALIFIGWVALSIGCQAISLFLIDSPFSFLFRGLAFLPLIDLAFRGALLLRDFRLLKKAIKKLGTIFSKRGDPFAIAIRLKDSEIQMFASKDREDLLQAIEKKVPDSLRWRQILAQFC
;
A
#
# COMPACT_ATOMS: atom_id res chain seq x y z
N MET A 1 -0.22 21.77 -26.28
CA MET A 1 1.05 22.43 -25.90
C MET A 1 0.82 23.17 -24.59
N ARG A 2 1.19 22.59 -23.44
CA ARG A 2 1.27 23.34 -22.18
C ARG A 2 2.51 24.22 -22.25
N SER A 3 2.35 25.52 -22.02
CA SER A 3 3.45 26.49 -22.03
C SER A 3 4.36 26.28 -20.81
N LYS A 4 5.55 26.89 -20.84
CA LYS A 4 6.61 26.89 -19.81
C LYS A 4 6.21 27.36 -18.39
N MET A 5 4.93 27.44 -18.05
CA MET A 5 4.47 27.73 -16.68
C MET A 5 4.27 26.40 -15.96
N GLY A 6 5.00 26.21 -14.85
CA GLY A 6 4.85 25.02 -14.03
C GLY A 6 3.43 24.87 -13.46
N ILE A 7 3.08 23.65 -13.01
CA ILE A 7 1.76 23.30 -12.48
C ILE A 7 1.43 24.22 -11.30
N THR A 8 0.29 24.91 -11.41
CA THR A 8 -0.17 25.84 -10.38
C THR A 8 -0.66 25.10 -9.12
N PRO A 9 -0.69 25.74 -7.94
CA PRO A 9 -1.24 25.11 -6.73
C PRO A 9 -2.69 24.63 -6.89
N SER A 10 -3.53 25.37 -7.64
CA SER A 10 -4.91 24.97 -7.92
C SER A 10 -4.98 23.68 -8.72
N GLU A 11 -4.15 23.55 -9.76
CA GLU A 11 -4.05 22.32 -10.56
C GLU A 11 -3.49 21.15 -9.74
N LEU A 12 -2.49 21.37 -8.89
CA LEU A 12 -1.97 20.33 -8.01
C LEU A 12 -3.05 19.79 -7.06
N LYS A 13 -3.86 20.70 -6.51
CA LYS A 13 -5.00 20.34 -5.66
C LYS A 13 -6.02 19.48 -6.42
N ASP A 14 -6.47 19.92 -7.59
CA ASP A 14 -7.43 19.18 -8.42
C ASP A 14 -6.90 17.78 -8.79
N LEU A 15 -5.62 17.67 -9.17
CA LEU A 15 -4.97 16.39 -9.46
C LEU A 15 -4.90 15.49 -8.22
N GLY A 16 -4.61 16.07 -7.05
CA GLY A 16 -4.58 15.36 -5.76
C GLY A 16 -5.97 14.85 -5.34
N GLU A 17 -7.01 15.65 -5.56
CA GLU A 17 -8.41 15.28 -5.32
C GLU A 17 -8.89 14.18 -6.28
N LYS A 18 -8.36 14.14 -7.51
CA LYS A 18 -8.56 13.04 -8.48
C LYS A 18 -7.69 11.81 -8.19
N GLY A 19 -6.90 11.82 -7.11
CA GLY A 19 -6.06 10.70 -6.69
C GLY A 19 -4.78 10.49 -7.50
N PHE A 20 -4.36 11.47 -8.30
CA PHE A 20 -3.04 11.46 -8.93
C PHE A 20 -2.00 11.96 -7.93
N ILE A 21 -1.40 11.05 -7.17
CA ILE A 21 -0.34 11.38 -6.21
C ILE A 21 1.01 11.41 -6.92
N ALA A 22 1.76 12.50 -6.76
CA ALA A 22 3.15 12.59 -7.21
C ALA A 22 4.05 11.64 -6.40
N ALA A 23 4.93 10.89 -7.08
CA ALA A 23 5.86 10.00 -6.41
C ALA A 23 6.96 10.80 -5.68
N PRO A 24 7.70 10.19 -4.73
CA PRO A 24 8.58 10.95 -3.84
C PRO A 24 9.63 11.82 -4.50
N ASP A 25 10.20 11.35 -5.61
CA ASP A 25 11.31 11.99 -6.32
C ASP A 25 10.95 12.21 -7.81
N GLU A 26 9.66 12.34 -8.11
CA GLU A 26 9.14 12.52 -9.46
C GLU A 26 9.23 13.98 -9.90
N SER A 27 9.83 14.22 -11.08
CA SER A 27 9.83 15.55 -11.71
C SER A 27 8.44 15.94 -12.19
N GLU A 28 8.23 17.24 -12.39
CA GLU A 28 6.96 17.74 -12.88
C GLU A 28 6.62 17.23 -14.29
N GLU A 29 7.61 17.14 -15.16
CA GLU A 29 7.48 16.60 -16.51
C GLU A 29 7.12 15.12 -16.48
N ALA A 30 7.77 14.34 -15.61
CA ALA A 30 7.49 12.93 -15.42
C ALA A 30 6.06 12.71 -14.91
N PHE A 31 5.62 13.53 -13.95
CA PHE A 31 4.28 13.51 -13.40
C PHE A 31 3.20 13.83 -14.46
N VAL A 32 3.39 14.89 -15.24
CA VAL A 32 2.44 15.26 -16.33
C VAL A 32 2.37 14.15 -17.37
N LYS A 33 3.51 13.60 -17.78
CA LYS A 33 3.54 12.48 -18.74
C LYS A 33 2.78 11.27 -18.22
N ARG A 34 2.94 10.93 -16.94
CA ARG A 34 2.22 9.84 -16.29
C ARG A 34 0.73 10.12 -16.20
N PHE A 35 0.34 11.33 -15.80
CA PHE A 35 -1.06 11.76 -15.75
C PHE A 35 -1.76 11.64 -17.10
N ASP A 36 -1.15 12.15 -18.18
CA ASP A 36 -1.71 12.08 -19.53
C ASP A 36 -1.89 10.62 -19.97
N MET A 37 -0.90 9.77 -19.67
CA MET A 37 -0.98 8.35 -19.99
C MET A 37 -2.11 7.65 -19.22
N LEU A 38 -2.19 7.84 -17.90
CA LEU A 38 -3.23 7.23 -17.06
C LEU A 38 -4.63 7.71 -17.43
N THR A 39 -4.77 8.97 -17.83
CA THR A 39 -6.06 9.52 -18.26
C THR A 39 -6.50 8.91 -19.59
N ASN A 40 -5.58 8.70 -20.54
CA ASN A 40 -5.88 8.01 -21.79
C ASN A 40 -6.19 6.52 -21.55
N LEU A 41 -5.46 5.90 -20.63
CA LEU A 41 -5.66 4.53 -20.20
C LEU A 41 -7.06 4.30 -19.64
N ALA A 42 -7.50 5.19 -18.74
CA ALA A 42 -8.80 5.13 -18.09
C ALA A 42 -9.97 5.24 -19.09
N LYS A 43 -9.77 5.88 -20.24
CA LYS A 43 -10.80 6.00 -21.30
C LYS A 43 -10.96 4.72 -22.13
N SER A 44 -9.94 3.86 -22.19
CA SER A 44 -9.96 2.67 -23.03
C SER A 44 -9.09 1.54 -22.44
N PRO A 45 -9.40 1.06 -21.22
CA PRO A 45 -8.61 0.01 -20.56
C PRO A 45 -8.63 -1.32 -21.34
N GLU A 46 -9.64 -1.56 -22.18
CA GLU A 46 -9.77 -2.73 -23.05
C GLU A 46 -8.62 -2.85 -24.06
N SER A 47 -8.00 -1.73 -24.42
CA SER A 47 -6.82 -1.70 -25.30
C SER A 47 -5.60 -2.41 -24.71
N LEU A 48 -5.59 -2.65 -23.39
CA LEU A 48 -4.45 -3.24 -22.66
C LEU A 48 -4.57 -4.74 -22.51
N LEU A 49 -5.78 -5.23 -22.25
CA LEU A 49 -6.06 -6.64 -21.97
C LEU A 49 -7.33 -7.05 -22.72
N THR A 50 -7.14 -7.52 -23.94
CA THR A 50 -8.23 -8.08 -24.76
C THR A 50 -8.95 -9.22 -24.03
N GLY A 51 -10.28 -9.19 -24.00
CA GLY A 51 -11.11 -10.22 -23.38
C GLY A 51 -11.37 -10.04 -21.88
N PHE A 52 -10.98 -8.91 -21.30
CA PHE A 52 -11.37 -8.51 -19.95
C PHE A 52 -12.43 -7.42 -19.99
N SER A 53 -13.44 -7.52 -19.12
CA SER A 53 -14.37 -6.43 -18.86
C SER A 53 -13.81 -5.52 -17.76
N PHE A 54 -13.87 -4.22 -17.96
CA PHE A 54 -13.44 -3.23 -16.98
C PHE A 54 -14.64 -2.50 -16.37
N GLU A 55 -14.51 -2.19 -15.09
CA GLU A 55 -15.44 -1.39 -14.30
C GLU A 55 -14.65 -0.22 -13.69
N THR A 56 -15.35 0.85 -13.34
CA THR A 56 -14.78 1.94 -12.53
C THR A 56 -14.82 1.56 -11.06
N VAL A 57 -13.81 1.98 -10.30
CA VAL A 57 -13.83 1.84 -8.84
C VAL A 57 -15.00 2.65 -8.27
N ASP A 58 -15.82 2.00 -7.42
CA ASP A 58 -16.85 2.67 -6.62
C ASP A 58 -16.20 3.30 -5.37
N LEU A 59 -16.26 4.62 -5.27
CA LEU A 59 -15.43 5.43 -4.38
C LEU A 59 -16.15 5.96 -3.14
N GLU A 60 -17.47 5.76 -2.99
CA GLU A 60 -18.21 6.26 -1.82
C GLU A 60 -17.59 5.80 -0.50
N ARG A 61 -16.94 4.63 -0.49
CA ARG A 61 -16.30 4.04 0.70
C ARG A 61 -14.80 4.28 0.80
N CYS A 62 -14.22 5.02 -0.14
CA CYS A 62 -12.80 5.40 -0.17
C CYS A 62 -12.56 6.87 0.23
N GLN A 63 -13.56 7.57 0.76
CA GLN A 63 -13.48 8.99 1.15
C GLN A 63 -12.31 9.30 2.11
N PHE A 64 -11.91 8.33 2.95
CA PHE A 64 -10.79 8.45 3.87
C PHE A 64 -9.44 8.68 3.17
N LEU A 65 -9.33 8.40 1.87
CA LEU A 65 -8.12 8.65 1.07
C LEU A 65 -7.91 10.14 0.77
N GLY A 66 -8.93 10.98 1.00
CA GLY A 66 -8.95 12.38 0.56
C GLY A 66 -8.72 12.50 -0.95
N ALA A 67 -9.26 11.55 -1.71
CA ALA A 67 -9.10 11.48 -3.16
C ALA A 67 -10.18 10.59 -3.79
N ASN A 68 -10.47 10.84 -5.07
CA ASN A 68 -11.38 10.08 -5.90
C ASN A 68 -10.66 9.52 -7.15
N PRO A 69 -9.88 8.43 -7.02
CA PRO A 69 -9.10 7.85 -8.11
C PRO A 69 -9.94 7.06 -9.13
N HIS A 70 -10.82 7.72 -9.88
CA HIS A 70 -11.64 7.11 -10.94
C HIS A 70 -10.83 6.58 -12.12
N TRP A 71 -9.55 6.96 -12.22
CA TRP A 71 -8.66 6.57 -13.30
C TRP A 71 -8.13 5.13 -13.18
N ILE A 72 -8.35 4.45 -12.04
CA ILE A 72 -7.85 3.09 -11.82
C ILE A 72 -8.80 2.07 -12.48
N PRO A 73 -8.35 1.29 -13.48
CA PRO A 73 -9.18 0.24 -14.07
C PRO A 73 -9.36 -0.93 -13.09
N LEU A 74 -10.60 -1.42 -12.97
CA LEU A 74 -10.95 -2.59 -12.18
C LEU A 74 -11.45 -3.71 -13.09
N THR A 75 -10.97 -4.94 -12.91
CA THR A 75 -11.49 -6.12 -13.63
C THR A 75 -11.74 -7.31 -12.71
N TYR A 76 -12.60 -8.24 -13.13
CA TYR A 76 -12.93 -9.45 -12.38
C TYR A 76 -12.44 -10.71 -13.10
N SER A 77 -11.42 -11.36 -12.56
CA SER A 77 -10.88 -12.59 -13.11
C SER A 77 -10.23 -13.46 -12.04
N ASN A 78 -10.29 -14.78 -12.24
CA ASN A 78 -9.57 -15.75 -11.41
C ASN A 78 -8.20 -16.11 -12.01
N LYS A 79 -7.88 -15.62 -13.22
CA LYS A 79 -6.67 -15.97 -13.96
C LYS A 79 -5.44 -15.54 -13.14
N LYS A 80 -4.46 -16.43 -12.98
CA LYS A 80 -3.22 -16.23 -12.21
C LYS A 80 -3.39 -15.90 -10.70
N LEU A 81 -4.61 -15.99 -10.15
CA LEU A 81 -4.82 -15.87 -8.71
C LEU A 81 -4.88 -17.25 -8.07
N ALA A 82 -4.06 -17.48 -7.04
CA ALA A 82 -4.17 -18.64 -6.17
C ALA A 82 -5.54 -18.65 -5.45
N PRO A 83 -6.06 -19.81 -5.03
CA PRO A 83 -7.40 -19.92 -4.41
C PRO A 83 -7.62 -19.00 -3.20
N TRP A 84 -6.60 -18.76 -2.39
CA TRP A 84 -6.67 -17.87 -1.21
C TRP A 84 -6.46 -16.39 -1.54
N GLN A 85 -6.05 -16.05 -2.76
CA GLN A 85 -5.90 -14.66 -3.20
C GLN A 85 -7.26 -14.10 -3.66
N GLY A 86 -7.69 -13.04 -2.98
CA GLY A 86 -8.90 -12.30 -3.33
C GLY A 86 -8.67 -11.30 -4.48
N ALA A 87 -7.49 -10.69 -4.54
CA ALA A 87 -7.16 -9.68 -5.52
C ALA A 87 -5.66 -9.69 -5.85
N ALA A 88 -5.31 -8.93 -6.88
CA ALA A 88 -3.96 -8.52 -7.18
C ALA A 88 -3.98 -7.14 -7.85
N MET A 89 -3.02 -6.29 -7.50
CA MET A 89 -2.69 -5.10 -8.26
C MET A 89 -1.54 -5.45 -9.23
N TRP A 90 -1.81 -5.27 -10.52
CA TRP A 90 -0.82 -5.50 -11.57
C TRP A 90 -0.21 -4.17 -11.99
N LEU A 91 1.12 -4.07 -11.89
CA LEU A 91 1.87 -2.99 -12.48
C LEU A 91 2.33 -3.42 -13.87
N PHE A 92 1.95 -2.63 -14.86
CA PHE A 92 2.42 -2.82 -16.23
C PHE A 92 3.44 -1.73 -16.56
N GLU A 93 4.59 -2.16 -17.06
CA GLU A 93 5.66 -1.27 -17.50
C GLU A 93 5.53 -1.03 -19.00
N GLY A 94 5.34 0.23 -19.38
CA GLY A 94 5.34 0.69 -20.76
C GLY A 94 6.09 2.02 -20.89
N ARG A 95 5.48 3.03 -21.51
CA ARG A 95 6.03 4.40 -21.52
C ARG A 95 5.99 5.10 -20.15
N ALA A 96 5.15 4.59 -19.26
CA ALA A 96 5.15 4.81 -17.81
C ALA A 96 4.54 3.58 -17.13
N THR A 97 4.67 3.49 -15.81
CA THR A 97 4.05 2.44 -14.99
C THR A 97 2.58 2.78 -14.73
N PHE A 98 1.69 1.81 -14.89
CA PHE A 98 0.26 1.97 -14.57
C PHE A 98 -0.30 0.75 -13.82
N PRO A 99 -1.28 0.95 -12.92
CA PRO A 99 -1.87 -0.13 -12.14
C PRO A 99 -3.19 -0.61 -12.77
N ILE A 100 -3.45 -1.91 -12.67
CA ILE A 100 -4.78 -2.49 -12.87
C ILE A 100 -5.15 -3.29 -11.63
N ILE A 101 -6.33 -3.04 -11.08
CA ILE A 101 -6.86 -3.86 -9.98
C ILE A 101 -7.60 -5.05 -10.58
N GLN A 102 -7.13 -6.25 -10.27
CA GLN A 102 -7.84 -7.50 -10.56
C GLN A 102 -8.48 -8.03 -9.27
N LEU A 103 -9.81 -8.06 -9.22
CA LEU A 103 -10.55 -8.79 -8.20
C LEU A 103 -10.90 -10.20 -8.68
N ARG A 104 -11.00 -11.15 -7.76
CA ARG A 104 -11.53 -12.49 -8.05
C ARG A 104 -13.00 -12.40 -8.47
N LYS A 105 -13.46 -13.23 -9.41
CA LYS A 105 -14.85 -13.25 -9.91
C LYS A 105 -15.90 -13.40 -8.81
N GLY A 106 -15.57 -14.09 -7.72
CA GLY A 106 -16.46 -14.26 -6.56
C GLY A 106 -16.96 -12.93 -5.97
N PHE A 107 -16.12 -11.87 -6.02
CA PHE A 107 -16.50 -10.54 -5.53
C PHE A 107 -17.62 -9.87 -6.31
N LYS A 108 -18.01 -10.34 -7.50
CA LYS A 108 -19.23 -9.87 -8.17
C LYS A 108 -20.48 -10.09 -7.32
N LYS A 109 -20.44 -11.06 -6.39
CA LYS A 109 -21.49 -11.31 -5.38
C LYS A 109 -21.31 -10.49 -4.09
N GLY A 110 -20.38 -9.54 -4.08
CA GLY A 110 -20.04 -8.69 -2.93
C GLY A 110 -19.03 -9.28 -1.95
N ARG A 111 -18.81 -10.60 -1.92
CA ARG A 111 -17.88 -11.26 -1.00
C ARG A 111 -17.15 -12.44 -1.64
N TYR A 112 -15.96 -12.74 -1.13
CA TYR A 112 -15.23 -13.96 -1.44
C TYR A 112 -14.60 -14.49 -0.16
N LEU A 113 -14.89 -15.75 0.19
CA LEU A 113 -14.55 -16.29 1.51
C LEU A 113 -15.06 -15.35 2.63
N PHE A 114 -14.19 -14.99 3.57
CA PHE A 114 -14.46 -14.06 4.67
C PHE A 114 -14.08 -12.60 4.36
N TYR A 115 -13.79 -12.28 3.09
CA TYR A 115 -13.45 -10.94 2.62
C TYR A 115 -14.67 -10.27 1.97
N SER A 116 -14.88 -8.98 2.25
CA SER A 116 -15.83 -8.16 1.49
C SER A 116 -15.14 -7.47 0.32
N LYS A 117 -15.87 -7.28 -0.78
CA LYS A 117 -15.37 -6.61 -1.99
C LYS A 117 -14.83 -5.22 -1.64
N GLU A 118 -15.56 -4.48 -0.82
CA GLU A 118 -15.26 -3.08 -0.52
C GLU A 118 -13.95 -2.95 0.26
N GLU A 119 -13.69 -3.88 1.18
CA GLU A 119 -12.46 -3.85 1.96
C GLU A 119 -11.24 -4.19 1.11
N VAL A 120 -11.34 -5.22 0.27
CA VAL A 120 -10.26 -5.62 -0.63
C VAL A 120 -10.00 -4.52 -1.66
N LEU A 121 -11.05 -3.92 -2.21
CA LEU A 121 -10.91 -2.82 -3.16
C LEU A 121 -10.24 -1.61 -2.53
N ALA A 122 -10.65 -1.20 -1.32
CA ALA A 122 -10.04 -0.08 -0.60
C ALA A 122 -8.53 -0.33 -0.33
N HIS A 123 -8.17 -1.57 -0.01
CA HIS A 123 -6.78 -2.00 0.17
C HIS A 123 -5.97 -1.86 -1.13
N GLU A 124 -6.47 -2.42 -2.25
CA GLU A 124 -5.78 -2.34 -3.55
C GLU A 124 -5.68 -0.90 -4.09
N VAL A 125 -6.67 -0.05 -3.81
CA VAL A 125 -6.64 1.37 -4.21
C VAL A 125 -5.51 2.12 -3.50
N VAL A 126 -5.21 1.81 -2.23
CA VAL A 126 -4.06 2.41 -1.53
C VAL A 126 -2.76 2.07 -2.27
N HIS A 127 -2.56 0.81 -2.66
CA HIS A 127 -1.40 0.39 -3.43
C HIS A 127 -1.33 1.06 -4.80
N ALA A 128 -2.46 1.16 -5.51
CA ALA A 128 -2.51 1.81 -6.82
C ALA A 128 -2.17 3.31 -6.71
N MET A 129 -2.69 4.01 -5.70
CA MET A 129 -2.38 5.42 -5.42
C MET A 129 -0.91 5.62 -5.03
N ARG A 130 -0.30 4.61 -4.40
CA ARG A 130 1.09 4.60 -3.95
C ARG A 130 2.04 3.85 -4.90
N MET A 131 1.64 3.57 -6.14
CA MET A 131 2.44 2.78 -7.08
C MET A 131 3.85 3.36 -7.38
N GLY A 132 4.03 4.67 -7.19
CA GLY A 132 5.33 5.34 -7.35
C GLY A 132 6.23 5.27 -6.10
N PHE A 133 5.77 4.67 -5.00
CA PHE A 133 6.51 4.56 -3.76
C PHE A 133 7.21 3.19 -3.69
N ASN A 134 8.53 3.20 -3.50
CA ASN A 134 9.31 1.98 -3.29
C ASN A 134 9.62 1.78 -1.79
N GLU A 135 8.57 1.75 -0.97
CA GLU A 135 8.64 1.93 0.50
C GLU A 135 7.80 0.86 1.22
N PRO A 136 8.32 -0.36 1.44
CA PRO A 136 7.51 -1.50 1.89
C PRO A 136 7.19 -1.50 3.39
N ARG A 137 7.76 -0.59 4.21
CA ARG A 137 7.64 -0.69 5.68
C ARG A 137 6.22 -0.40 6.17
N PHE A 138 5.60 0.67 5.66
CA PHE A 138 4.27 1.10 6.08
C PHE A 138 3.19 0.85 5.02
N GLU A 139 3.55 0.39 3.82
CA GLU A 139 2.63 0.15 2.69
C GLU A 139 1.39 -0.68 3.09
N GLU A 140 1.62 -1.90 3.59
CA GLU A 140 0.55 -2.79 4.07
C GLU A 140 -0.22 -2.21 5.27
N LEU A 141 0.49 -1.51 6.16
CA LEU A 141 -0.13 -0.86 7.34
C LEU A 141 -1.12 0.22 6.93
N LEU A 142 -0.79 1.01 5.90
CA LEU A 142 -1.65 2.02 5.32
C LEU A 142 -2.84 1.34 4.62
N ALA A 143 -2.59 0.33 3.79
CA ALA A 143 -3.63 -0.37 3.04
C ALA A 143 -4.68 -1.05 3.95
N TYR A 144 -4.26 -1.58 5.10
CA TYR A 144 -5.17 -2.19 6.09
C TYR A 144 -5.70 -1.22 7.16
N TYR A 145 -5.29 0.05 7.18
CA TYR A 145 -5.60 0.97 8.29
C TYR A 145 -7.11 1.17 8.52
N HIS A 146 -7.90 1.23 7.45
CA HIS A 146 -9.36 1.36 7.48
C HIS A 146 -10.11 0.02 7.30
N SER A 147 -9.43 -1.12 7.40
CA SER A 147 -10.08 -2.42 7.41
C SER A 147 -11.13 -2.50 8.52
N LYS A 148 -12.33 -3.00 8.19
CA LYS A 148 -13.42 -3.26 9.15
C LYS A 148 -13.13 -4.48 10.03
N SER A 149 -12.24 -5.38 9.60
CA SER A 149 -11.85 -6.54 10.40
C SER A 149 -10.66 -6.19 11.27
N THR A 150 -10.85 -6.26 12.58
CA THR A 150 -9.76 -6.09 13.56
C THR A 150 -8.60 -7.04 13.30
N VAL A 151 -8.90 -8.30 12.96
CA VAL A 151 -7.88 -9.31 12.66
C VAL A 151 -7.05 -8.90 11.44
N ARG A 152 -7.68 -8.50 10.33
CA ARG A 152 -6.95 -8.08 9.13
C ARG A 152 -6.23 -6.77 9.33
N LYS A 153 -6.85 -5.82 10.03
CA LYS A 153 -6.21 -4.57 10.43
C LYS A 153 -4.90 -4.84 11.15
N PHE A 154 -4.88 -5.72 12.15
CA PHE A 154 -3.67 -5.94 12.96
C PHE A 154 -2.70 -6.99 12.41
N LEU A 155 -3.18 -8.04 11.76
CA LEU A 155 -2.34 -9.17 11.30
C LEU A 155 -2.13 -9.21 9.79
N GLY A 156 -2.96 -8.52 9.00
CA GLY A 156 -2.78 -8.42 7.54
C GLY A 156 -1.38 -7.92 7.16
N PRO A 157 -0.86 -6.83 7.78
CA PRO A 157 0.47 -6.31 7.47
C PRO A 157 1.65 -7.12 8.04
N LEU A 158 1.43 -8.33 8.56
CA LEU A 158 2.48 -9.15 9.19
C LEU A 158 3.60 -9.51 8.20
N PHE A 159 3.24 -9.75 6.94
CA PHE A 159 4.17 -9.96 5.84
C PHE A 159 4.13 -8.76 4.90
N ARG A 160 5.25 -8.05 4.78
CA ARG A 160 5.34 -6.82 3.99
C ARG A 160 5.66 -7.06 2.53
N THR A 161 6.19 -8.24 2.22
CA THR A 161 6.55 -8.62 0.87
C THR A 161 6.27 -10.11 0.66
N PRO A 162 6.00 -10.54 -0.59
CA PRO A 162 5.85 -11.96 -0.91
C PRO A 162 7.05 -12.81 -0.47
N LYS A 163 8.28 -12.26 -0.56
CA LYS A 163 9.51 -12.93 -0.10
C LYS A 163 9.46 -13.27 1.39
N GLN A 164 8.91 -12.39 2.22
CA GLN A 164 8.77 -12.65 3.65
C GLN A 164 7.82 -13.81 3.94
N ALA A 165 6.69 -13.88 3.22
CA ALA A 165 5.76 -15.00 3.34
C ALA A 165 6.40 -16.33 2.85
N LEU A 166 7.17 -16.30 1.76
CA LEU A 166 7.88 -17.48 1.26
C LEU A 166 8.94 -17.98 2.24
N ILE A 167 9.70 -17.08 2.89
CA ILE A 167 10.67 -17.44 3.93
C ILE A 167 9.95 -18.14 5.10
N PHE A 168 8.81 -17.61 5.54
CA PHE A 168 8.02 -18.24 6.60
C PHE A 168 7.52 -19.63 6.21
N ILE A 169 6.99 -19.80 5.00
CA ILE A 169 6.59 -21.12 4.48
C ILE A 169 7.79 -22.07 4.44
N GLY A 170 8.97 -21.58 4.04
CA GLY A 170 10.22 -22.33 4.10
C GLY A 170 10.57 -22.79 5.52
N TRP A 171 10.41 -21.93 6.52
CA TRP A 171 10.59 -22.31 7.93
C TRP A 171 9.59 -23.36 8.39
N VAL A 172 8.33 -23.27 7.95
CA VAL A 172 7.31 -24.29 8.25
C VAL A 172 7.68 -25.63 7.63
N ALA A 173 8.06 -25.65 6.35
CA ALA A 173 8.46 -26.87 5.66
C ALA A 173 9.70 -27.51 6.29
N LEU A 174 10.71 -26.69 6.62
CA LEU A 174 11.91 -27.15 7.33
C LEU A 174 11.57 -27.71 8.71
N SER A 175 10.73 -27.02 9.48
CA SER A 175 10.25 -27.47 10.80
C SER A 175 9.58 -28.85 10.71
N ILE A 176 8.68 -29.05 9.74
CA ILE A 176 8.02 -30.35 9.50
C ILE A 176 9.05 -31.42 9.14
N GLY A 177 9.99 -31.13 8.25
CA GLY A 177 11.05 -32.07 7.85
C GLY A 177 11.95 -32.46 9.04
N CYS A 178 12.36 -31.51 9.86
CA CYS A 178 13.13 -31.76 11.07
C CYS A 178 12.35 -32.60 12.08
N GLN A 179 11.05 -32.36 12.24
CA GLN A 179 10.21 -33.20 13.10
C GLN A 179 10.12 -34.63 12.59
N ALA A 180 9.94 -34.84 11.28
CA ALA A 180 9.93 -36.18 10.70
C ALA A 180 11.24 -36.92 10.94
N ILE A 181 12.40 -36.26 10.76
CA ILE A 181 13.71 -36.84 11.05
C ILE A 181 13.87 -37.16 12.54
N SER A 182 13.40 -36.27 13.43
CA SER A 182 13.53 -36.46 14.87
C SER A 182 12.83 -37.73 15.39
N LEU A 183 11.81 -38.22 14.68
CA LEU A 183 11.14 -39.48 15.00
C LEU A 183 12.06 -40.69 14.79
N PHE A 184 12.93 -40.67 13.79
CA PHE A 184 13.92 -41.73 13.53
C PHE A 184 15.15 -41.65 14.44
N LEU A 185 15.36 -40.50 15.08
CA LEU A 185 16.49 -40.24 15.97
C LEU A 185 16.09 -40.23 17.44
N ILE A 186 14.95 -40.83 17.82
CA ILE A 186 14.35 -40.64 19.14
C ILE A 186 15.29 -40.97 20.31
N ASP A 187 16.12 -42.01 20.16
CA ASP A 187 17.11 -42.45 21.17
C ASP A 187 18.47 -41.77 21.01
N SER A 188 18.63 -40.93 19.99
CA SER A 188 19.85 -40.18 19.75
C SER A 188 19.88 -38.90 20.59
N PRO A 189 21.03 -38.57 21.22
CA PRO A 189 21.20 -37.28 21.87
C PRO A 189 21.12 -36.12 20.89
N PHE A 190 21.19 -36.34 19.57
CA PHE A 190 21.03 -35.28 18.57
C PHE A 190 19.56 -34.89 18.30
N SER A 191 18.58 -35.64 18.80
CA SER A 191 17.16 -35.37 18.54
C SER A 191 16.68 -34.03 19.09
N PHE A 192 17.28 -33.51 20.17
CA PHE A 192 16.89 -32.21 20.73
C PHE A 192 17.15 -31.06 19.76
N LEU A 193 18.21 -31.14 18.93
CA LEU A 193 18.52 -30.11 17.94
C LEU A 193 17.39 -30.00 16.91
N PHE A 194 16.95 -31.14 16.37
CA PHE A 194 15.85 -31.20 15.41
C PHE A 194 14.50 -30.77 16.02
N ARG A 195 14.27 -31.08 17.31
CA ARG A 195 13.11 -30.57 18.06
C ARG A 195 13.17 -29.06 18.27
N GLY A 196 14.36 -28.50 18.54
CA GLY A 196 14.57 -27.06 18.66
C GLY A 196 14.23 -26.29 17.37
N LEU A 197 14.59 -26.85 16.20
CA LEU A 197 14.27 -26.24 14.90
C LEU A 197 12.76 -26.15 14.62
N ALA A 198 11.93 -26.90 15.35
CA ALA A 198 10.47 -26.82 15.23
C ALA A 198 9.93 -25.41 15.54
N PHE A 199 10.65 -24.65 16.38
CA PHE A 199 10.25 -23.33 16.84
C PHE A 199 10.60 -22.19 15.87
N LEU A 200 11.35 -22.45 14.78
CA LEU A 200 11.74 -21.41 13.82
C LEU A 200 10.55 -20.59 13.27
N PRO A 201 9.41 -21.20 12.86
CA PRO A 201 8.25 -20.43 12.43
C PRO A 201 7.69 -19.51 13.52
N LEU A 202 7.68 -19.96 14.78
CA LEU A 202 7.18 -19.17 15.90
C LEU A 202 8.11 -18.01 16.23
N ILE A 203 9.43 -18.23 16.17
CA ILE A 203 10.44 -17.18 16.35
C ILE A 203 10.30 -16.12 15.24
N ASP A 204 10.15 -16.53 13.98
CA ASP A 204 9.94 -15.62 12.85
C ASP A 204 8.63 -14.81 13.02
N LEU A 205 7.52 -15.45 13.40
CA LEU A 205 6.25 -14.76 13.68
C LEU A 205 6.37 -13.78 14.86
N ALA A 206 7.03 -14.17 15.95
CA ALA A 206 7.23 -13.31 17.11
C ALA A 206 8.06 -12.07 16.76
N PHE A 207 9.15 -12.26 16.00
CA PHE A 207 9.98 -11.18 15.50
C PHE A 207 9.19 -10.22 14.59
N ARG A 208 8.44 -10.75 13.62
CA ARG A 208 7.58 -9.95 12.72
C ARG A 208 6.49 -9.22 13.49
N GLY A 209 5.86 -9.89 14.46
CA GLY A 209 4.86 -9.30 15.34
C GLY A 209 5.41 -8.13 16.14
N ALA A 210 6.63 -8.25 16.70
CA ALA A 210 7.29 -7.15 17.40
C ALA A 210 7.57 -5.95 16.48
N LEU A 211 8.07 -6.20 15.26
CA LEU A 211 8.29 -5.15 14.26
C LEU A 211 6.98 -4.49 13.83
N LEU A 212 5.93 -5.28 13.66
CA LEU A 212 4.59 -4.81 13.30
C LEU A 212 4.00 -3.91 14.39
N LEU A 213 4.10 -4.31 15.66
CA LEU A 213 3.65 -3.51 16.81
C LEU A 213 4.41 -2.18 16.89
N ARG A 214 5.73 -2.21 16.69
CA ARG A 214 6.55 -0.98 16.63
C ARG A 214 6.05 -0.05 15.53
N ASP A 215 5.87 -0.58 14.32
CA ASP A 215 5.50 0.23 13.16
C ASP A 215 4.05 0.73 13.24
N PHE A 216 3.13 -0.05 13.82
CA PHE A 216 1.79 0.45 14.19
C PHE A 216 1.84 1.66 15.12
N ARG A 217 2.70 1.61 16.16
CA ARG A 217 2.85 2.73 17.10
C ARG A 217 3.41 3.97 16.40
N LEU A 218 4.39 3.80 15.51
CA LEU A 218 4.97 4.90 14.74
C LEU A 218 3.91 5.53 13.82
N LEU A 219 3.18 4.72 13.05
CA LEU A 219 2.14 5.21 12.15
C LEU A 219 1.04 5.96 12.91
N LYS A 220 0.57 5.41 14.04
CA LYS A 220 -0.44 6.09 14.88
C LYS A 220 0.07 7.43 15.42
N LYS A 221 1.32 7.49 15.89
CA LYS A 221 1.94 8.76 16.34
C LYS A 221 2.01 9.77 15.19
N ALA A 222 2.45 9.33 14.02
CA ALA A 222 2.55 10.18 12.83
C ALA A 222 1.18 10.74 12.42
N ILE A 223 0.15 9.89 12.29
CA ILE A 223 -1.23 10.31 11.94
C ILE A 223 -1.77 11.32 12.96
N LYS A 224 -1.56 11.09 14.26
CA LYS A 224 -1.96 12.05 15.30
C LYS A 224 -1.28 13.40 15.10
N LYS A 225 0.03 13.41 14.81
CA LYS A 225 0.81 14.64 14.62
C LYS A 225 0.45 15.37 13.32
N LEU A 226 0.16 14.63 12.26
CA LEU A 226 -0.41 15.17 11.02
C LEU A 226 -1.73 15.89 11.31
N GLY A 227 -2.62 15.28 12.11
CA GLY A 227 -3.89 15.92 12.48
C GLY A 227 -3.74 17.21 13.29
N THR A 228 -2.64 17.37 14.04
CA THR A 228 -2.36 18.63 14.74
C THR A 228 -1.78 19.72 13.82
N ILE A 229 -1.00 19.33 12.80
CA ILE A 229 -0.34 20.26 11.88
C ILE A 229 -1.30 20.71 10.78
N PHE A 230 -2.09 19.78 10.24
CA PHE A 230 -3.01 19.98 9.12
C PHE A 230 -4.48 20.02 9.57
N SER A 231 -4.74 20.53 10.78
CA SER A 231 -6.04 20.45 11.47
C SER A 231 -7.22 21.08 10.73
N LYS A 232 -6.96 21.93 9.74
CA LYS A 232 -8.00 22.70 9.06
C LYS A 232 -8.68 21.98 7.89
N ARG A 233 -8.12 20.87 7.36
CA ARG A 233 -8.68 20.17 6.19
C ARG A 233 -8.38 18.67 6.16
N GLY A 234 -9.44 17.86 6.15
CA GLY A 234 -9.41 16.44 5.75
C GLY A 234 -8.97 15.45 6.82
N ASP A 235 -8.99 14.16 6.45
CA ASP A 235 -8.51 13.05 7.28
C ASP A 235 -6.97 13.05 7.29
N PRO A 236 -6.29 13.07 8.45
CA PRO A 236 -4.83 12.99 8.53
C PRO A 236 -4.24 11.73 7.86
N PHE A 237 -5.03 10.67 7.74
CA PHE A 237 -4.67 9.47 6.99
C PHE A 237 -4.47 9.76 5.49
N ALA A 238 -5.27 10.65 4.90
CA ALA A 238 -5.10 11.08 3.50
C ALA A 238 -3.71 11.71 3.28
N ILE A 239 -3.17 12.38 4.28
CA ILE A 239 -1.80 12.91 4.20
C ILE A 239 -0.79 11.77 4.38
N ALA A 240 -1.02 10.87 5.34
CA ALA A 240 -0.14 9.74 5.62
C ALA A 240 0.09 8.84 4.39
N ILE A 241 -0.93 8.57 3.57
CA ILE A 241 -0.77 7.79 2.33
C ILE A 241 0.09 8.48 1.28
N ARG A 242 0.36 9.78 1.41
CA ARG A 242 1.23 10.55 0.53
C ARG A 242 2.66 10.65 1.07
N LEU A 243 3.00 10.03 2.21
CA LEU A 243 4.33 10.13 2.84
C LEU A 243 5.25 8.93 2.51
N LYS A 244 6.57 9.19 2.52
CA LYS A 244 7.62 8.15 2.55
C LYS A 244 7.69 7.47 3.92
N ASP A 245 8.30 6.29 3.99
CA ASP A 245 8.53 5.60 5.27
C ASP A 245 9.40 6.42 6.22
N SER A 246 10.40 7.12 5.68
CA SER A 246 11.26 8.05 6.43
C SER A 246 10.49 9.25 6.97
N GLU A 247 9.49 9.72 6.24
CA GLU A 247 8.65 10.84 6.66
C GLU A 247 7.66 10.42 7.73
N ILE A 248 7.01 9.26 7.61
CA ILE A 248 6.16 8.69 8.68
C ILE A 248 6.96 8.58 9.98
N GLN A 249 8.21 8.10 9.91
CA GLN A 249 9.10 8.06 11.07
C GLN A 249 9.41 9.45 11.62
N MET A 250 9.73 10.41 10.76
CA MET A 250 9.98 11.79 11.13
C MET A 250 8.79 12.42 11.88
N PHE A 251 7.57 12.26 11.36
CA PHE A 251 6.34 12.72 12.03
C PHE A 251 6.06 11.99 13.34
N ALA A 252 6.52 10.75 13.49
CA ALA A 252 6.37 10.01 14.73
C ALA A 252 7.38 10.42 15.83
N SER A 253 8.53 11.00 15.46
CA SER A 253 9.65 11.22 16.38
C SER A 253 9.99 12.69 16.66
N LYS A 254 9.96 13.56 15.64
CA LYS A 254 10.38 14.97 15.78
C LYS A 254 9.30 15.81 16.43
N ASP A 255 9.66 16.95 17.01
CA ASP A 255 8.72 17.91 17.59
C ASP A 255 7.97 18.69 16.48
N ARG A 256 7.15 19.69 16.83
CA ARG A 256 6.36 20.40 15.82
C ARG A 256 7.21 21.37 15.01
N GLU A 257 8.14 22.07 15.65
CA GLU A 257 8.93 23.12 15.00
C GLU A 257 9.90 22.52 13.98
N ASP A 258 10.59 21.44 14.35
CA ASP A 258 11.47 20.72 13.42
C ASP A 258 10.72 20.18 12.21
N LEU A 259 9.47 19.74 12.39
CA LEU A 259 8.65 19.24 11.28
C LEU A 259 8.29 20.34 10.31
N LEU A 260 7.89 21.51 10.80
CA LEU A 260 7.55 22.65 9.94
C LEU A 260 8.77 23.11 9.14
N GLN A 261 9.94 23.23 9.80
CA GLN A 261 11.19 23.56 9.11
C GLN A 261 11.58 22.48 8.08
N ALA A 262 11.40 21.20 8.41
CA ALA A 262 11.70 20.11 7.49
C ALA A 262 10.76 20.07 6.28
N ILE A 263 9.48 20.42 6.47
CA ILE A 263 8.52 20.55 5.36
C ILE A 263 8.94 21.73 4.48
N GLU A 264 9.16 22.91 5.05
CA GLU A 264 9.53 24.14 4.33
C GLU A 264 10.76 23.92 3.44
N LYS A 265 11.80 23.23 3.96
CA LYS A 265 12.99 22.87 3.19
C LYS A 265 12.72 21.92 2.01
N LYS A 266 11.66 21.10 2.07
CA LYS A 266 11.31 20.14 1.03
C LYS A 266 10.38 20.71 -0.04
N VAL A 267 9.60 21.74 0.28
CA VAL A 267 8.60 22.30 -0.66
C VAL A 267 9.21 22.71 -2.01
N PRO A 268 10.36 23.42 -2.08
CA PRO A 268 10.93 23.87 -3.34
C PRO A 268 11.22 22.70 -4.31
N ASP A 269 11.73 21.60 -3.77
CA ASP A 269 12.28 20.49 -4.56
C ASP A 269 11.33 19.30 -4.70
N SER A 270 10.17 19.32 -4.03
CA SER A 270 9.23 18.18 -4.01
C SER A 270 7.85 18.58 -4.51
N LEU A 271 7.54 18.17 -5.75
CA LEU A 271 6.20 18.28 -6.34
C LEU A 271 5.12 17.69 -5.42
N ARG A 272 5.42 16.54 -4.79
CA ARG A 272 4.53 15.88 -3.84
C ARG A 272 4.24 16.72 -2.60
N TRP A 273 5.24 17.44 -2.08
CA TRP A 273 5.02 18.33 -0.93
C TRP A 273 4.24 19.57 -1.33
N ARG A 274 4.52 20.16 -2.51
CA ARG A 274 3.68 21.22 -3.09
C ARG A 274 2.23 20.76 -3.23
N GLN A 275 2.00 19.53 -3.69
CA GLN A 275 0.67 18.94 -3.83
C GLN A 275 -0.03 18.72 -2.47
N ILE A 276 0.66 18.16 -1.48
CA ILE A 276 0.11 17.98 -0.12
C ILE A 276 -0.33 19.33 0.46
N LEU A 277 0.52 20.36 0.38
CA LEU A 277 0.18 21.68 0.90
C LEU A 277 -0.99 22.33 0.14
N ALA A 278 -1.00 22.24 -1.19
CA ALA A 278 -2.10 22.77 -1.99
C ALA A 278 -3.46 22.12 -1.66
N GLN A 279 -3.45 20.85 -1.26
CA GLN A 279 -4.66 20.10 -0.97
C GLN A 279 -5.12 20.24 0.50
N PHE A 280 -4.20 20.26 1.46
CA PHE A 280 -4.50 20.12 2.88
C PHE A 280 -4.18 21.36 3.75
N CYS A 281 -3.66 22.44 3.15
CA CYS A 281 -3.53 23.76 3.79
C CYS A 281 -4.52 24.77 3.17
#